data_AF-A0A7X8DF88-F1
#
_entry.id   AF-A0A7X8DF88-F1
#
_cell.length_a   1.000
_cell.length_b   1.000
_cell.length_c   1.000
_cell.angle_alpha   90.00
_cell.angle_beta   90.00
_cell.angle_gamma   90.00
#
_symmetry.space_group_name_H-M   'P 1'
#
loop_
_entity.id
_entity.type
_entity.pdbx_description
1 polymer ?
#
loop_
_entity_poly.entity_id
_entity_poly.type
_entity_poly.pdbx_seq_one_letter_code
_entity_poly.pdbx_strand_id
1 'polypeptide(L)' 'MVEEKVDGNNTEQQVPMEEHPFYKNRPLKIFMLLLTIAVFVLPVVIIINIIVGKPAFFFF' A
#
# COMPACT_ATOMS: atom_id res chain seq x y z
N MET A 1 2.77 2.83 51.37
CA MET A 1 2.96 2.11 50.09
C MET A 1 1.66 2.27 49.33
N VAL A 2 1.63 3.20 48.38
CA VAL A 2 0.49 3.41 47.49
C VAL A 2 0.93 2.81 46.17
N GLU A 3 0.35 1.65 45.82
CA GLU A 3 0.59 0.97 44.55
C GLU A 3 0.11 1.85 43.40
N GLU A 4 1.08 2.18 42.57
CA GLU A 4 0.95 2.76 41.24
C GLU A 4 0.21 1.77 40.34
N LYS A 5 -1.02 2.11 39.92
CA LYS A 5 -1.67 1.54 38.75
C LYS A 5 -1.85 2.64 37.73
N VAL A 6 -0.79 2.87 36.97
CA VAL A 6 -0.86 3.60 35.70
C VAL A 6 -1.65 2.71 34.75
N ASP A 7 -2.96 2.97 34.65
CA ASP A 7 -3.85 2.35 33.68
C ASP A 7 -3.40 2.75 32.27
N GLY A 8 -2.64 1.86 31.64
CA GLY A 8 -2.23 1.90 30.24
C GLY A 8 -3.41 1.67 29.30
N ASN A 9 -4.41 2.56 29.34
CA ASN A 9 -5.62 2.47 28.53
C ASN A 9 -5.79 3.62 27.54
N ASN A 10 -4.71 4.34 27.21
CA ASN A 10 -4.71 5.52 26.34
C ASN A 10 -3.90 5.33 25.04
N THR A 11 -3.95 4.14 24.41
CA THR A 11 -3.28 3.97 23.10
C THR A 11 -3.97 3.04 22.09
N GLU A 12 -5.19 2.53 22.31
CA GLU A 12 -5.77 1.53 21.40
C GLU A 12 -7.27 1.67 21.16
N GLN A 13 -7.78 2.91 21.12
CA GLN A 13 -9.09 3.12 20.48
C GLN A 13 -8.92 3.09 18.95
N GLN A 14 -8.55 1.91 18.43
CA GLN A 14 -8.88 1.54 17.07
C GLN A 14 -10.41 1.59 16.99
N VAL A 15 -10.93 2.74 16.56
CA VAL A 15 -12.29 2.85 16.05
C VAL A 15 -12.47 1.63 15.14
N PRO A 16 -13.49 0.77 15.37
CA PRO A 16 -13.70 -0.38 14.51
C PRO A 16 -13.80 0.19 13.11
N MET A 17 -12.80 -0.09 12.27
CA MET A 17 -12.81 0.38 10.89
C MET A 17 -14.10 -0.19 10.33
N GLU A 18 -15.11 0.66 10.17
CA GLU A 18 -16.34 0.29 9.46
C GLU A 18 -15.86 -0.43 8.22
N GLU A 19 -16.28 -1.68 8.02
CA GLU A 19 -15.86 -2.50 6.88
C GLU A 19 -16.22 -1.74 5.61
N HIS A 20 -15.29 -0.90 5.15
CA HIS A 20 -15.48 -0.07 3.98
C HIS A 20 -15.81 -1.05 2.85
N PRO A 21 -16.76 -0.76 1.96
CA PRO A 21 -17.16 -1.68 0.89
C PRO A 21 -15.99 -2.16 0.01
N PHE A 22 -14.83 -1.49 0.08
CA PHE A 22 -13.55 -1.93 -0.44
C PHE A 22 -13.07 -3.30 0.07
N TYR A 23 -13.35 -3.68 1.32
CA TYR A 23 -12.91 -4.97 1.89
C TYR A 23 -13.75 -6.15 1.42
N LYS A 24 -15.00 -5.92 1.03
CA LYS A 24 -15.91 -6.96 0.53
C LYS A 24 -15.62 -7.33 -0.93
N ASN A 25 -15.04 -6.39 -1.70
CA ASN A 25 -14.83 -6.53 -3.13
C ASN A 25 -13.43 -7.08 -3.44
N ARG A 26 -13.29 -8.41 -3.39
CA ARG A 26 -12.06 -9.13 -3.80
C ARG A 26 -11.41 -8.62 -5.12
N PRO A 27 -12.14 -8.35 -6.22
CA PRO A 27 -11.52 -7.88 -7.45
C PRO A 27 -10.93 -6.47 -7.31
N LEU A 28 -11.54 -5.60 -6.49
CA LEU A 28 -11.07 -4.23 -6.28
C LEU A 28 -9.75 -4.19 -5.50
N LYS A 29 -9.63 -5.07 -4.49
CA LYS A 29 -8.38 -5.27 -3.75
C LYS A 29 -7.23 -5.71 -4.67
N ILE A 30 -7.51 -6.67 -5.56
CA ILE A 30 -6.52 -7.17 -6.53
C ILE A 30 -6.15 -6.06 -7.52
N PHE A 31 -7.13 -5.29 -8.01
CA PHE A 31 -6.87 -4.16 -8.90
C PHE A 31 -5.97 -3.11 -8.26
N MET A 32 -6.27 -2.69 -7.03
CA MET A 32 -5.40 -1.75 -6.29
C MET A 32 -3.98 -2.32 -6.11
N LEU A 33 -3.86 -3.60 -5.76
CA LEU A 33 -2.56 -4.25 -5.61
C LEU A 33 -1.75 -4.21 -6.91
N LEU A 34 -2.37 -4.59 -8.04
CA LEU A 34 -1.73 -4.55 -9.35
C LEU A 34 -1.36 -3.12 -9.75
N LEU A 35 -2.22 -2.14 -9.45
CA LEU A 35 -1.95 -0.73 -9.73
C LEU A 35 -0.73 -0.24 -8.94
N THR A 36 -0.65 -0.56 -7.64
CA THR A 36 0.50 -0.19 -6.80
C THR A 36 1.80 -0.80 -7.34
N ILE A 37 1.76 -2.08 -7.72
CA ILE A 37 2.92 -2.77 -8.32
C ILE A 37 3.30 -2.09 -9.64
N ALA A 38 2.33 -1.78 -10.50
CA ALA A 38 2.57 -1.14 -11.79
C ALA A 38 3.23 0.24 -11.62
N VAL A 39 2.72 1.09 -10.72
CA VAL A 39 3.30 2.41 -10.44
C VAL A 39 4.73 2.31 -9.94
N PHE A 40 5.08 1.25 -9.20
CA PHE A 40 6.44 1.02 -8.72
C PHE A 40 7.38 0.47 -9.80
N VAL A 41 6.91 -0.46 -10.64
CA VAL A 41 7.73 -1.13 -11.66
C VAL A 41 7.94 -0.25 -12.90
N LEU A 42 6.94 0.52 -13.31
CA LEU A 42 6.98 1.40 -14.50
C LEU A 42 8.23 2.32 -14.55
N PRO A 43 8.54 3.10 -13.50
CA PRO A 43 9.72 3.98 -13.52
C PRO A 43 11.03 3.19 -13.61
N VAL A 44 11.12 2.04 -12.94
CA VAL A 44 12.30 1.17 -13.00
C VAL A 44 12.55 0.68 -14.42
N VAL A 45 11.49 0.23 -15.11
CA VAL A 45 11.57 -0.21 -16.51
C VAL A 45 11.98 0.93 -17.44
N ILE A 46 11.42 2.12 -17.25
CA ILE A 46 11.79 3.32 -18.03
C ILE A 46 13.29 3.62 -17.88
N ILE A 47 13.80 3.61 -16.64
CA ILE A 47 15.22 3.88 -16.36
C ILE A 47 16.11 2.83 -17.04
N ILE A 48 15.76 1.54 -16.93
CA ILE A 48 16.50 0.45 -17.57
C ILE A 48 16.52 0.64 -19.09
N ASN A 49 15.37 0.96 -19.70
CA ASN A 49 15.28 1.19 -21.14
C ASN A 49 16.17 2.37 -21.58
N ILE A 50 16.20 3.47 -20.82
CA ILE A 50 17.07 4.62 -21.09
C ILE A 50 18.55 4.21 -21.02
N ILE A 51 18.96 3.44 -20.02
CA ILE A 51 20.36 2.98 -19.87
C ILE A 51 20.77 2.08 -21.05
N VAL A 52 19.85 1.25 -21.55
CA VAL A 52 20.11 0.34 -22.68
C VAL A 52 20.03 1.07 -24.04
N GLY A 53 19.67 2.36 -24.06
CA GLY A 53 19.50 3.14 -25.28
C GLY A 53 18.22 2.80 -26.06
N LYS A 54 17.25 2.16 -25.40
CA LYS A 54 15.92 1.84 -25.95
C LYS A 54 14.92 2.94 -25.58
N PRO A 55 13.87 3.15 -26.40
CA PRO A 55 12.88 4.19 -26.11
C PRO A 55 12.17 3.94 -24.78
N ALA A 56 11.94 5.00 -24.00
CA ALA A 56 11.35 4.93 -22.66
C ALA A 56 9.96 4.25 -22.61
N PHE A 57 9.17 4.37 -23.68
CA PHE A 57 7.77 3.88 -23.73
C PHE A 57 7.57 2.64 -24.60
N PHE A 58 8.64 2.01 -25.09
CA PHE A 58 8.51 0.77 -25.85
C PHE A 58 8.33 -0.41 -24.87
N PHE A 59 7.06 -0.78 -24.65
CA PHE A 59 6.65 -1.97 -23.90
C PHE A 59 6.62 -3.24 -24.75
N PHE A 60 7.00 -3.18 -26.03
CA PHE A 60 6.93 -4.27 -27.00
C PHE A 60 8.13 -4.28 -27.95
#